data_AF-A0A5J9VL53-F1
#
_entry.id   AF-A0A5J9VL53-F1
#
_cell.length_a   1.000
_cell.length_b   1.000
_cell.length_c   1.000
_cell.angle_alpha   90.00
_cell.angle_beta   90.00
_cell.angle_gamma   90.00
#
_symmetry.space_group_name_H-M   'P 1'
#
loop_
_entity.id
_entity.type
_entity.pdbx_description
1 polymer ?
#
loop_
_entity_poly.entity_id
_entity_poly.type
_entity_poly.pdbx_seq_one_letter_code
_entity_poly.pdbx_strand_id
1 'polypeptide(L)'
;MYVKASWNGHCVVINTASSAACIEKIIADPETSPSYRPNASYWVESNGGIFLVRFYLHCYQGLGVTNIDIHCLDTSKYAWRRVQSIGGATFFLGANCVAVSSQDAGTQADCIYLLQWCCDGIRLYSVRLDKRTISFNLLPACPVDPQNPSSWTSGWSETYWTIPQSFRQKPTNFSLGAISRMLSRSSVLLEEKEEMVSPWSGLPVDLLDLLVPRLSFTDYLHMRAVCKEWNLIAKPIQHARTYPMLMNIYGTSGGMCSNLFDPLVGKQYIVKDIMLSRDKWQSLHFSKHGWVLSTKSKRRIQAANPFTREVCQLPKMHRQMFSGISFSSVPSSPDSIVFAINQQPWLGSVEVMLWRAGDKRWSREEFPCDTKFCMTYNNPVFFESEFYCLGVHGNLGVFNPADMTWRILDKPEAIRADAHDYGDRFCYLVEFEGDLIAVFRPYDAEPIEIYRLDRSEMSWIRVLRLDDAVLFLDNWGATIRSAVEYGCCNRIYLPAMRYNEVEECREGVFYDLEDGNYKPGFYGLTEPMNSIWVEPNFNPHM
;
A
#
# COMPACT_ATOMS: atom_id res chain seq x y z
N MET A 1 -6.49 32.07 -18.32
CA MET A 1 -7.11 31.21 -17.30
C MET A 1 -6.82 29.76 -17.62
N TYR A 2 -6.61 28.92 -16.61
CA TYR A 2 -6.38 27.48 -16.79
C TYR A 2 -7.68 26.74 -16.52
N VAL A 3 -8.10 25.89 -17.45
CA VAL A 3 -9.37 25.18 -17.40
C VAL A 3 -9.11 23.70 -17.66
N LYS A 4 -9.72 22.83 -16.86
CA LYS A 4 -9.71 21.39 -17.11
C LYS A 4 -10.74 21.09 -18.19
N ALA A 5 -10.31 20.55 -19.32
CA ALA A 5 -11.24 20.05 -20.33
C ALA A 5 -11.76 18.67 -19.93
N SER A 6 -13.07 18.46 -19.97
CA SER A 6 -13.71 17.17 -19.71
C SER A 6 -13.42 16.14 -20.81
N TRP A 7 -12.99 16.58 -22.00
CA TRP A 7 -12.61 15.72 -23.10
C TRP A 7 -11.11 15.39 -23.06
N ASN A 8 -10.79 14.10 -22.91
CA ASN A 8 -9.45 13.51 -22.96
C ASN A 8 -8.45 13.85 -21.83
N GLY A 9 -8.89 14.48 -20.73
CA GLY A 9 -8.00 14.73 -19.59
C GLY A 9 -6.86 15.68 -19.94
N HIS A 10 -7.17 16.78 -20.61
CA HIS A 10 -6.19 17.81 -20.96
C HIS A 10 -6.44 19.08 -20.16
N CYS A 11 -5.35 19.76 -19.81
CA CYS A 11 -5.39 21.14 -19.32
C CYS A 11 -5.42 22.09 -20.53
N VAL A 12 -6.39 22.99 -20.54
CA VAL A 12 -6.56 24.01 -21.59
C VAL A 12 -6.30 25.37 -20.98
N VAL A 13 -5.42 26.14 -21.62
CA VAL A 13 -5.19 27.54 -21.27
C VAL A 13 -6.06 28.39 -22.16
N ILE A 14 -7.02 29.10 -21.58
CA ILE A 14 -7.94 30.00 -22.28
C ILE A 14 -7.48 31.44 -22.04
N ASN A 15 -7.22 32.15 -23.12
CA ASN A 15 -6.99 33.59 -23.06
C ASN A 15 -8.35 34.31 -23.19
N THR A 16 -8.69 35.10 -22.17
CA THR A 16 -9.94 35.89 -22.12
C THR A 16 -9.68 37.40 -22.17
N ALA A 17 -8.45 37.82 -22.46
CA ALA A 17 -8.08 39.23 -22.55
C ALA A 17 -8.52 39.88 -23.87
N SER A 18 -8.81 39.09 -24.91
CA SER A 18 -9.33 39.53 -26.20
C SER A 18 -10.85 39.49 -26.28
N SER A 19 -11.43 40.27 -27.20
CA SER A 19 -12.89 40.30 -27.48
C SER A 19 -13.48 38.94 -27.90
N ALA A 20 -12.64 38.02 -28.36
CA ALA A 20 -12.96 36.61 -28.56
C ALA A 20 -12.05 35.76 -27.66
N ALA A 21 -12.62 34.92 -26.81
CA ALA A 21 -11.86 33.97 -26.02
C ALA A 21 -11.26 32.90 -26.95
N CYS A 22 -9.97 32.59 -26.79
CA CYS A 22 -9.29 31.58 -27.59
C CYS A 22 -8.49 30.59 -26.74
N ILE A 23 -8.30 29.39 -27.27
CA ILE A 23 -7.42 28.38 -26.67
C ILE A 23 -5.98 28.74 -27.03
N GLU A 24 -5.20 29.11 -26.01
CA GLU A 24 -3.77 29.43 -26.14
C GLU A 24 -2.92 28.16 -26.17
N LYS A 25 -3.29 27.16 -25.34
CA LYS A 25 -2.50 25.94 -25.20
C LYS A 25 -3.33 24.76 -24.72
N ILE A 26 -2.94 23.56 -25.16
CA ILE A 26 -3.43 22.29 -24.65
C ILE A 26 -2.23 21.54 -24.05
N ILE A 27 -2.35 21.12 -22.81
CA ILE A 27 -1.32 20.44 -22.03
C ILE A 27 -1.85 19.06 -21.68
N ALA A 28 -1.11 18.02 -22.07
CA ALA A 28 -1.44 16.66 -21.69
C ALA A 28 -1.31 16.46 -20.18
N ASP A 29 -2.22 15.71 -19.59
CA ASP A 29 -2.12 15.29 -18.20
C ASP A 29 -0.83 14.48 -17.93
N PRO A 30 -0.29 14.52 -16.71
CA PRO A 30 0.88 13.72 -16.36
C PRO A 30 0.55 12.23 -16.42
N GLU A 31 1.58 11.41 -16.65
CA GLU A 31 1.47 9.95 -16.52
C GLU A 31 0.88 9.59 -15.16
N THR A 32 -0.08 8.65 -15.15
CA THR A 32 -0.68 8.13 -13.92
C THR A 32 0.25 7.13 -13.24
N SER A 33 -0.05 6.80 -11.98
CA SER A 33 0.49 5.61 -11.34
C SER A 33 0.39 4.42 -12.30
N PRO A 34 1.47 3.64 -12.50
CA PRO A 34 1.40 2.40 -13.26
C PRO A 34 0.47 1.37 -12.62
N SER A 35 0.20 1.46 -11.31
CA SER A 35 -0.48 0.42 -10.54
C SER A 35 -1.98 0.63 -10.37
N TYR A 36 -2.48 1.85 -10.63
CA TYR A 36 -3.86 2.22 -10.31
C TYR A 36 -4.42 3.18 -11.35
N ARG A 37 -5.72 3.06 -11.66
CA ARG A 37 -6.46 4.14 -12.32
C ARG A 37 -6.83 5.20 -11.29
N PRO A 38 -6.63 6.50 -11.57
CA PRO A 38 -7.07 7.54 -10.65
C PRO A 38 -8.58 7.52 -10.55
N ASN A 39 -9.10 7.51 -9.32
CA ASN A 39 -10.54 7.54 -9.09
C ASN A 39 -11.10 8.94 -9.33
N ALA A 40 -10.46 9.94 -8.73
CA ALA A 40 -10.72 11.33 -9.10
C ALA A 40 -9.46 12.19 -9.02
N SER A 41 -9.59 13.37 -9.61
CA SER A 41 -8.49 14.27 -9.92
C SER A 41 -8.94 15.70 -9.68
N TYR A 42 -8.28 16.35 -8.73
CA TYR A 42 -8.58 17.69 -8.25
C TYR A 42 -7.53 18.68 -8.71
N TRP A 43 -7.97 19.87 -9.07
CA TRP A 43 -7.08 20.97 -9.38
C TRP A 43 -7.12 21.97 -8.23
N VAL A 44 -5.94 22.41 -7.80
CA VAL A 44 -5.81 23.35 -6.70
C VAL A 44 -4.83 24.43 -7.12
N GLU A 45 -5.24 25.69 -7.02
CA GLU A 45 -4.32 26.81 -7.11
C GLU A 45 -3.78 27.12 -5.70
N SER A 46 -2.47 27.32 -5.59
CA SER A 46 -1.84 27.77 -4.35
C SER A 46 -0.59 28.59 -4.67
N ASN A 47 -0.53 29.82 -4.14
CA ASN A 47 0.57 30.76 -4.31
C ASN A 47 1.01 30.96 -5.78
N GLY A 48 0.05 31.05 -6.70
CA GLY A 48 0.27 31.19 -8.14
C GLY A 48 0.70 29.89 -8.84
N GLY A 49 0.92 28.80 -8.10
CA GLY A 49 1.17 27.47 -8.62
C GLY A 49 -0.14 26.72 -8.88
N ILE A 50 -0.15 25.89 -9.92
CA ILE A 50 -1.29 25.03 -10.26
C ILE A 50 -0.92 23.59 -9.97
N PHE A 51 -1.71 22.96 -9.10
CA PHE A 51 -1.51 21.60 -8.67
C PHE A 51 -2.62 20.70 -9.20
N LEU A 52 -2.24 19.49 -9.61
CA LEU A 52 -3.13 18.38 -9.90
C LEU A 52 -2.89 17.31 -8.84
N VAL A 53 -3.91 17.04 -8.03
CA VAL A 53 -3.92 15.98 -7.01
C VAL A 53 -4.79 14.85 -7.52
N ARG A 54 -4.27 13.63 -7.60
CA ARG A 54 -5.07 12.45 -7.90
C ARG A 54 -5.04 11.50 -6.73
N PHE A 55 -6.17 10.83 -6.52
CA PHE A 55 -6.28 9.78 -5.52
C PHE A 55 -6.70 8.47 -6.16
N TYR A 56 -6.28 7.39 -5.53
CA TYR A 56 -6.39 6.04 -6.02
C TYR A 56 -7.17 5.21 -4.99
N LEU A 57 -8.06 4.35 -5.50
CA LEU A 57 -8.83 3.42 -4.68
C LEU A 57 -8.25 2.02 -4.74
N HIS A 58 -8.63 1.20 -3.76
CA HIS A 58 -8.26 -0.22 -3.68
C HIS A 58 -8.82 -1.09 -4.81
N CYS A 59 -9.91 -0.74 -5.47
CA CYS A 59 -10.36 -1.46 -6.67
C CYS A 59 -11.28 -0.55 -7.49
N TYR A 60 -11.70 -1.00 -8.66
CA TYR A 60 -12.81 -0.35 -9.33
C TYR A 60 -14.05 -0.41 -8.44
N GLN A 61 -14.72 0.73 -8.22
CA GLN A 61 -15.80 0.90 -7.24
C GLN A 61 -15.41 0.68 -5.76
N GLY A 62 -14.13 0.50 -5.43
CA GLY A 62 -13.68 0.44 -4.05
C GLY A 62 -13.98 1.74 -3.30
N LEU A 63 -14.17 1.67 -1.98
CA LEU A 63 -14.54 2.87 -1.20
C LEU A 63 -13.37 3.45 -0.38
N GLY A 64 -12.26 2.70 -0.28
CA GLY A 64 -11.05 3.10 0.44
C GLY A 64 -9.98 3.76 -0.43
N VAL A 65 -9.48 4.93 0.00
CA VAL A 65 -8.34 5.61 -0.63
C VAL A 65 -7.03 4.94 -0.18
N THR A 66 -6.24 4.42 -1.13
CA THR A 66 -4.98 3.69 -0.85
C THR A 66 -3.73 4.49 -1.18
N ASN A 67 -3.83 5.46 -2.10
CA ASN A 67 -2.67 6.22 -2.55
C ASN A 67 -3.06 7.56 -3.16
N ILE A 68 -2.09 8.47 -3.27
CA ILE A 68 -2.23 9.76 -3.94
C ILE A 68 -1.00 10.10 -4.79
N ASP A 69 -1.21 10.92 -5.83
CA ASP A 69 -0.15 11.62 -6.53
C ASP A 69 -0.44 13.12 -6.64
N ILE A 70 0.64 13.90 -6.75
CA ILE A 70 0.57 15.35 -6.83
C ILE A 70 1.55 15.82 -7.88
N HIS A 71 1.06 16.69 -8.76
CA HIS A 71 1.84 17.31 -9.82
C HIS A 71 1.65 18.81 -9.76
N CYS A 72 2.74 19.56 -9.91
CA CYS A 72 2.74 21.01 -10.05
C CYS A 72 3.03 21.36 -11.52
N LEU A 73 2.25 22.25 -12.11
CA LEU A 73 2.45 22.71 -13.49
C LEU A 73 3.60 23.72 -13.55
N ASP A 74 4.64 23.40 -14.31
CA ASP A 74 5.62 24.39 -14.74
C ASP A 74 5.02 25.22 -15.87
N THR A 75 4.53 26.42 -15.54
CA THR A 75 3.85 27.31 -16.49
C THR A 75 4.79 27.85 -17.58
N SER A 76 6.10 27.89 -17.33
CA SER A 76 7.09 28.30 -18.34
C SER A 76 7.29 27.24 -19.42
N LYS A 77 7.23 25.96 -19.03
CA LYS A 77 7.44 24.81 -19.93
C LYS A 77 6.14 24.17 -20.37
N TYR A 78 5.02 24.54 -19.74
CA TYR A 78 3.72 23.88 -19.87
C TYR A 78 3.85 22.37 -19.67
N ALA A 79 4.53 21.98 -18.59
CA ALA A 79 4.84 20.59 -18.29
C ALA A 79 4.56 20.28 -16.82
N TRP A 80 3.86 19.19 -16.56
CA TRP A 80 3.60 18.71 -15.21
C TRP A 80 4.87 18.12 -14.59
N ARG A 81 5.13 18.47 -13.33
CA ARG A 81 6.21 17.90 -12.53
C ARG A 81 5.63 17.31 -11.26
N ARG A 82 5.89 16.03 -11.02
CA ARG A 82 5.53 15.39 -9.75
C ARG A 82 6.25 16.09 -8.59
N VAL A 83 5.52 16.39 -7.53
CA VAL A 83 6.04 17.01 -6.31
C VAL A 83 5.81 16.09 -5.10
N GLN A 84 6.67 16.21 -4.09
CA GLN A 84 6.54 15.49 -2.81
C GLN A 84 6.02 16.40 -1.68
N SER A 85 6.05 17.71 -1.89
CA SER A 85 5.59 18.75 -0.98
C SER A 85 4.78 19.77 -1.78
N ILE A 86 3.83 20.40 -1.11
CA ILE A 86 2.97 21.47 -1.64
C ILE A 86 3.40 22.83 -1.08
N GLY A 87 4.64 22.92 -0.60
CA GLY A 87 5.25 24.18 -0.15
C GLY A 87 4.73 24.64 1.21
N GLY A 88 4.38 23.70 2.10
CA GLY A 88 3.84 24.02 3.42
C GLY A 88 2.39 24.52 3.38
N ALA A 89 1.70 24.40 2.24
CA ALA A 89 0.27 24.65 2.18
C ALA A 89 -0.53 23.48 2.79
N THR A 90 -1.81 23.72 3.00
CA THR A 90 -2.81 22.70 3.28
C THR A 90 -3.90 22.75 2.22
N PHE A 91 -4.20 21.62 1.59
CA PHE A 91 -5.25 21.52 0.57
C PHE A 91 -6.50 20.86 1.15
N PHE A 92 -7.65 21.39 0.80
CA PHE A 92 -8.97 20.88 1.14
C PHE A 92 -9.70 20.52 -0.16
N LEU A 93 -10.02 19.24 -0.32
CA LEU A 93 -10.54 18.65 -1.56
C LEU A 93 -11.92 18.04 -1.31
N GLY A 94 -12.81 18.21 -2.28
CA GLY A 94 -14.21 17.77 -2.25
C GLY A 94 -14.93 18.23 -3.51
N ALA A 95 -16.18 18.70 -3.39
CA ALA A 95 -16.91 19.28 -4.53
C ALA A 95 -16.21 20.55 -5.07
N ASN A 96 -15.57 21.31 -4.18
CA ASN A 96 -14.58 22.34 -4.52
C ASN A 96 -13.20 21.99 -3.96
N CYS A 97 -12.21 22.77 -4.39
CA CYS A 97 -10.82 22.64 -3.95
C CYS A 97 -10.32 23.99 -3.46
N VAL A 98 -9.73 24.03 -2.27
CA VAL A 98 -9.19 25.26 -1.69
C VAL A 98 -7.83 24.97 -1.06
N ALA A 99 -6.89 25.91 -1.18
CA ALA A 99 -5.60 25.88 -0.50
C ALA A 99 -5.49 27.01 0.52
N VAL A 100 -4.79 26.73 1.63
CA VAL A 100 -4.42 27.73 2.64
C VAL A 100 -2.95 27.61 3.01
N SER A 101 -2.39 28.70 3.51
CA SER A 101 -1.10 28.68 4.20
C SER A 101 -1.28 27.94 5.52
N SER A 102 -0.45 26.92 5.79
CA SER A 102 -0.60 26.16 7.03
C SER A 102 -0.29 27.01 8.26
N GLN A 103 0.64 27.96 8.13
CA GLN A 103 1.00 28.89 9.19
C GLN A 103 -0.18 29.82 9.54
N ASP A 104 -0.86 30.36 8.53
CA ASP A 104 -1.97 31.28 8.75
C ASP A 104 -3.20 30.55 9.29
N ALA A 105 -3.46 29.34 8.79
CA ALA A 105 -4.61 28.52 9.19
C ALA A 105 -4.37 27.71 10.48
N GLY A 106 -3.15 27.70 11.02
CA GLY A 106 -2.80 26.85 12.16
C GLY A 106 -2.89 25.35 11.85
N THR A 107 -2.82 24.96 10.57
CA THR A 107 -2.87 23.57 10.14
C THR A 107 -1.46 22.98 10.03
N GLN A 108 -1.39 21.66 9.86
CA GLN A 108 -0.13 21.01 9.57
C GLN A 108 0.30 21.28 8.12
N ALA A 109 1.57 21.67 7.95
CA ALA A 109 2.21 21.87 6.66
C ALA A 109 2.19 20.58 5.83
N ASP A 110 2.05 20.73 4.51
CA ASP A 110 2.09 19.61 3.54
C ASP A 110 1.05 18.52 3.82
N CYS A 111 -0.17 18.96 4.14
CA CYS A 111 -1.34 18.12 4.38
C CYS A 111 -2.42 18.31 3.32
N ILE A 112 -3.14 17.23 3.03
CA ILE A 112 -4.32 17.23 2.17
C ILE A 112 -5.48 16.61 2.93
N TYR A 113 -6.61 17.33 2.99
CA TYR A 113 -7.87 16.85 3.52
C TYR A 113 -8.82 16.56 2.37
N LEU A 114 -9.42 15.37 2.34
CA LEU A 114 -10.36 14.95 1.31
C LEU A 114 -11.67 14.50 1.97
N LEU A 115 -12.78 15.09 1.54
CA LEU A 115 -14.12 14.58 1.85
C LEU A 115 -14.51 13.55 0.80
N GLN A 116 -14.79 12.33 1.25
CA GLN A 116 -15.16 11.23 0.38
C GLN A 116 -16.27 10.41 1.04
N TRP A 117 -17.32 10.10 0.27
CA TRP A 117 -18.37 9.20 0.71
C TRP A 117 -17.89 7.74 0.68
N CYS A 118 -18.34 6.96 1.65
CA CYS A 118 -18.07 5.54 1.85
C CYS A 118 -19.34 4.83 2.42
N CYS A 119 -19.29 3.51 2.58
CA CYS A 119 -20.42 2.68 3.04
C CYS A 119 -20.93 3.07 4.44
N ASP A 120 -20.07 3.61 5.29
CA ASP A 120 -20.35 4.02 6.67
C ASP A 120 -20.64 5.52 6.81
N GLY A 121 -20.62 6.28 5.71
CA GLY A 121 -20.91 7.71 5.69
C GLY A 121 -19.78 8.55 5.06
N ILE A 122 -19.63 9.79 5.54
CA ILE A 122 -18.63 10.72 4.99
C ILE A 122 -17.35 10.61 5.80
N ARG A 123 -16.28 10.23 5.11
CA ARG A 123 -14.94 10.16 5.67
C ARG A 123 -14.18 11.44 5.37
N LEU A 124 -13.57 12.00 6.42
CA LEU A 124 -12.54 13.02 6.29
C LEU A 124 -11.19 12.33 6.24
N TYR A 125 -10.68 12.10 5.04
CA TYR A 125 -9.33 11.62 4.82
C TYR A 125 -8.33 12.73 5.13
N SER A 126 -7.31 12.41 5.92
CA SER A 126 -6.18 13.27 6.24
C SER A 126 -4.92 12.64 5.69
N VAL A 127 -4.27 13.33 4.77
CA VAL A 127 -3.11 12.83 4.05
C VAL A 127 -1.89 13.67 4.37
N ARG A 128 -0.86 13.04 4.94
CA ARG A 128 0.42 13.67 5.26
C ARG A 128 1.45 13.34 4.20
N LEU A 129 1.92 14.35 3.47
CA LEU A 129 2.84 14.14 2.34
C LEU A 129 4.27 13.86 2.79
N ASP A 130 4.67 14.47 3.91
CA ASP A 130 6.00 14.30 4.53
C ASP A 130 6.23 12.86 4.98
N LYS A 131 5.23 12.26 5.63
CA LYS A 131 5.27 10.89 6.14
C LYS A 131 4.71 9.85 5.17
N ARG A 132 4.06 10.28 4.09
CA ARG A 132 3.30 9.43 3.16
C ARG A 132 2.31 8.53 3.90
N THR A 133 1.48 9.12 4.75
CA THR A 133 0.45 8.40 5.51
C THR A 133 -0.93 8.93 5.19
N ILE A 134 -1.93 8.04 5.24
CA ILE A 134 -3.35 8.34 5.14
C ILE A 134 -3.99 7.95 6.47
N SER A 135 -4.84 8.82 6.99
CA SER A 135 -5.78 8.45 8.05
C SER A 135 -7.17 8.95 7.65
N PHE A 136 -8.20 8.45 8.31
CA PHE A 136 -9.54 9.00 8.15
C PHE A 136 -10.31 8.96 9.45
N ASN A 137 -11.23 9.90 9.59
CA ASN A 137 -12.24 9.88 10.63
C ASN A 137 -13.61 9.92 9.98
N LEU A 138 -14.56 9.22 10.59
CA LEU A 138 -15.96 9.35 10.24
C LEU A 138 -16.48 10.67 10.80
N LEU A 139 -17.09 11.50 9.95
CA LEU A 139 -17.78 12.69 10.44
C LEU A 139 -19.06 12.28 11.20
N PRO A 140 -19.47 13.01 12.25
CA PRO A 140 -20.63 12.64 13.07
C PRO A 140 -21.86 12.32 12.22
N ALA A 141 -22.57 11.25 12.61
CA ALA A 141 -23.65 10.64 11.85
C ALA A 141 -24.62 11.67 11.26
N CYS A 142 -24.59 11.79 9.94
CA CYS A 142 -25.69 12.39 9.22
C CYS A 142 -26.70 11.27 8.92
N PRO A 143 -27.97 11.40 9.31
CA PRO A 143 -28.96 10.35 9.12
C PRO A 143 -29.19 10.17 7.63
N VAL A 144 -28.56 9.16 7.05
CA VAL A 144 -28.83 8.70 5.71
C VAL A 144 -29.95 7.67 5.82
N ASP A 145 -31.06 7.88 5.10
CA ASP A 145 -32.14 6.91 5.03
C ASP A 145 -31.65 5.66 4.29
N PRO A 146 -31.53 4.48 4.95
CA PRO A 146 -31.07 3.25 4.32
C PRO A 146 -32.02 2.74 3.23
N GLN A 147 -33.25 3.24 3.15
CA GLN A 147 -34.25 2.80 2.19
C GLN A 147 -34.29 3.65 0.91
N ASN A 148 -33.52 4.74 0.83
CA ASN A 148 -33.50 5.62 -0.34
C ASN A 148 -32.08 5.88 -0.91
N PRO A 149 -31.59 4.97 -1.78
CA PRO A 149 -30.28 5.09 -2.42
C PRO A 149 -30.06 6.37 -3.22
N SER A 150 -31.13 7.01 -3.71
CA SER A 150 -31.04 8.27 -4.48
C SER A 150 -30.65 9.49 -3.63
N SER A 151 -30.81 9.40 -2.31
CA SER A 151 -30.34 10.40 -1.35
C SER A 151 -28.83 10.28 -1.05
N TRP A 152 -28.22 9.13 -1.35
CA TRP A 152 -26.83 8.83 -0.98
C TRP A 152 -25.81 9.56 -1.86
N THR A 153 -26.16 9.85 -3.12
CA THR A 153 -25.26 10.49 -4.09
C THR A 153 -25.60 11.96 -4.40
N SER A 154 -26.84 12.40 -4.16
CA SER A 154 -27.32 13.71 -4.60
C SER A 154 -27.11 14.84 -3.59
N GLY A 155 -27.24 14.60 -2.28
CA GLY A 155 -27.10 15.66 -1.26
C GLY A 155 -25.65 16.06 -0.94
N TRP A 156 -24.70 15.12 -1.09
CA TRP A 156 -23.33 15.28 -0.57
C TRP A 156 -22.27 15.49 -1.64
N SER A 157 -22.62 15.25 -2.91
CA SER A 157 -21.83 15.74 -4.05
C SER A 157 -21.76 17.29 -4.09
N GLU A 158 -22.53 17.95 -3.22
CA GLU A 158 -22.58 19.41 -3.01
C GLU A 158 -21.93 19.85 -1.68
N THR A 159 -21.08 19.02 -1.05
CA THR A 159 -20.36 19.44 0.16
C THR A 159 -19.14 20.28 -0.22
N TYR A 160 -19.16 21.57 0.14
CA TYR A 160 -18.11 22.52 -0.20
C TYR A 160 -17.30 22.95 1.02
N TRP A 161 -15.99 22.99 0.86
CA TRP A 161 -15.08 23.65 1.80
C TRP A 161 -15.29 25.15 1.76
N THR A 162 -15.57 25.75 2.92
CA THR A 162 -15.58 27.20 3.07
C THR A 162 -14.45 27.61 4.00
N ILE A 163 -13.67 28.59 3.57
CA ILE A 163 -12.52 29.09 4.32
C ILE A 163 -12.75 30.58 4.57
N PRO A 164 -12.76 31.04 5.84
CA PRO A 164 -12.86 32.45 6.17
C PRO A 164 -11.80 33.27 5.43
N GLN A 165 -12.15 34.49 5.03
CA GLN A 165 -11.25 35.36 4.27
C GLN A 165 -9.92 35.62 5.00
N SER A 166 -9.92 35.60 6.34
CA SER A 166 -8.72 35.75 7.17
C SER A 166 -7.64 34.68 6.90
N PHE A 167 -8.03 33.50 6.42
CA PHE A 167 -7.14 32.37 6.17
C PHE A 167 -6.84 32.14 4.68
N ARG A 168 -7.45 32.92 3.78
CA ARG A 168 -7.09 32.86 2.36
C ARG A 168 -5.70 33.44 2.17
N GLN A 169 -4.86 32.71 1.45
CA GLN A 169 -3.51 33.14 1.11
C GLN A 169 -3.57 34.52 0.44
N LYS A 170 -2.91 35.52 1.04
CA LYS A 170 -2.64 36.79 0.35
C LYS A 170 -1.55 36.51 -0.70
N PRO A 171 -1.70 36.95 -1.96
CA PRO A 171 -0.69 36.74 -2.99
C PRO A 171 0.62 37.39 -2.51
N THR A 172 1.60 36.56 -2.18
CA THR A 172 2.94 37.00 -1.83
C THR A 172 3.80 36.89 -3.08
N ASN A 173 4.36 38.02 -3.54
CA ASN A 173 5.35 38.05 -4.59
C ASN A 173 6.65 37.42 -4.08
N PHE A 174 6.82 36.10 -4.23
CA PHE A 174 8.10 35.44 -3.97
C PHE A 174 8.85 35.16 -5.27
N SER A 175 9.96 35.88 -5.42
CA SER A 175 11.04 35.59 -6.37
C SER A 175 11.77 34.31 -5.94
N LEU A 176 12.01 33.41 -6.89
CA LEU A 176 12.91 32.27 -6.73
C LEU A 176 14.35 32.77 -6.57
N GLY A 177 14.78 33.00 -5.32
CA GLY A 177 16.12 33.49 -4.99
C GLY A 177 16.69 32.81 -3.74
N ALA A 178 17.69 31.96 -3.96
CA ALA A 178 18.75 31.54 -3.03
C ALA A 178 18.35 30.97 -1.65
N ILE A 179 18.41 29.64 -1.52
CA ILE A 179 18.72 28.99 -0.24
C ILE A 179 20.25 28.90 -0.15
N SER A 180 20.85 29.79 0.67
CA SER A 180 22.22 29.64 1.18
C SER A 180 22.19 29.47 2.69
N ARG A 181 23.08 28.57 3.15
CA ARG A 181 23.33 28.03 4.49
C ARG A 181 23.31 29.06 5.63
N MET A 182 22.84 28.65 6.81
CA MET A 182 23.68 28.20 7.95
C MET A 182 22.81 27.88 9.18
N LEU A 183 23.24 26.87 9.96
CA LEU A 183 23.37 26.84 11.43
C LEU A 183 23.96 25.45 11.76
N SER A 184 25.29 25.40 11.91
CA SER A 184 26.04 25.42 13.18
C SER A 184 26.09 24.04 13.85
N ARG A 185 27.23 23.37 13.63
CA ARG A 185 27.68 22.19 14.39
C ARG A 185 27.87 22.57 15.85
N SER A 186 27.22 21.84 16.76
CA SER A 186 27.72 21.63 18.11
C SER A 186 28.43 20.26 18.13
N SER A 187 29.76 20.29 18.10
CA SER A 187 30.59 19.16 18.46
C SER A 187 30.73 19.16 19.97
N VAL A 188 30.05 18.24 20.64
CA VAL A 188 30.42 17.86 22.01
C VAL A 188 31.61 16.92 21.88
N LEU A 189 32.77 17.37 22.37
CA LEU A 189 33.89 16.50 22.65
C LEU A 189 33.46 15.59 23.80
N LEU A 190 33.25 14.31 23.53
CA LEU A 190 33.27 13.29 24.57
C LEU A 190 34.73 13.00 24.85
N GLU A 191 35.16 13.30 26.08
CA GLU A 191 36.41 12.81 26.63
C GLU A 191 36.47 11.29 26.47
N GLU A 192 37.58 10.80 25.93
CA GLU A 192 37.93 9.39 25.91
C GLU A 192 38.00 8.89 27.35
N LYS A 193 36.93 8.21 27.80
CA LYS A 193 37.08 7.19 28.83
C LYS A 193 37.58 5.94 28.13
N GLU A 194 38.74 5.46 28.56
CA GLU A 194 39.23 4.12 28.25
C GLU A 194 38.11 3.10 28.50
N GLU A 195 37.49 2.63 27.43
CA GLU A 195 36.62 1.46 27.49
C GLU A 195 37.51 0.24 27.70
N MET A 196 37.29 -0.46 28.81
CA MET A 196 37.65 -1.85 28.91
C MET A 196 37.08 -2.58 27.69
N VAL A 197 37.95 -3.16 26.88
CA VAL A 197 37.58 -4.08 25.80
C VAL A 197 36.84 -5.27 26.45
N SER A 198 35.51 -5.24 26.41
CA SER A 198 34.69 -6.38 26.81
C SER A 198 34.88 -7.50 25.78
N PRO A 199 35.23 -8.73 26.18
CA PRO A 199 35.55 -9.81 25.25
C PRO A 199 34.27 -10.50 24.77
N TRP A 200 33.31 -9.74 24.24
CA TRP A 200 32.08 -10.30 23.67
C TRP A 200 32.37 -11.25 22.50
N SER A 201 33.49 -11.06 21.80
CA SER A 201 34.02 -11.97 20.78
C SER A 201 34.36 -13.37 21.31
N GLY A 202 34.54 -13.54 22.63
CA GLY A 202 34.82 -14.81 23.28
C GLY A 202 33.59 -15.62 23.69
N LEU A 203 32.37 -15.12 23.45
CA LEU A 203 31.14 -15.84 23.78
C LEU A 203 30.99 -17.08 22.87
N PRO A 204 30.86 -18.29 23.41
CA PRO A 204 30.66 -19.49 22.61
C PRO A 204 29.44 -19.41 21.70
N VAL A 205 29.57 -19.88 20.46
CA VAL A 205 28.48 -19.95 19.47
C VAL A 205 27.29 -20.74 20.03
N ASP A 206 27.54 -21.78 20.81
CA ASP A 206 26.49 -22.59 21.47
C ASP A 206 25.57 -21.75 22.37
N LEU A 207 26.07 -20.71 23.03
CA LEU A 207 25.25 -19.81 23.85
C LEU A 207 24.43 -18.85 22.98
N LEU A 208 25.00 -18.39 21.86
CA LEU A 208 24.30 -17.57 20.89
C LEU A 208 23.17 -18.35 20.22
N ASP A 209 23.40 -19.63 19.92
CA ASP A 209 22.40 -20.56 19.37
C ASP A 209 21.20 -20.76 20.31
N LEU A 210 21.41 -20.67 21.62
CA LEU A 210 20.33 -20.71 22.62
C LEU A 210 19.60 -19.37 22.78
N LEU A 211 20.27 -18.25 22.52
CA LEU A 211 19.72 -16.90 22.68
C LEU A 211 18.90 -16.47 21.47
N VAL A 212 19.42 -16.68 20.25
CA VAL A 212 18.78 -16.19 19.02
C VAL A 212 17.31 -16.62 18.88
N PRO A 213 16.89 -17.86 19.24
CA PRO A 213 15.48 -18.23 19.19
C PRO A 213 14.54 -17.44 20.11
N ARG A 214 15.12 -16.68 21.04
CA ARG A 214 14.39 -15.83 22.00
C ARG A 214 14.48 -14.35 21.64
N LEU A 215 15.34 -13.99 20.68
CA LEU A 215 15.50 -12.61 20.24
C LEU A 215 14.40 -12.25 19.23
N SER A 216 13.91 -11.02 19.34
CA SER A 216 13.19 -10.42 18.22
C SER A 216 14.12 -10.30 17.02
N PHE A 217 13.54 -10.20 15.82
CA PHE A 217 14.31 -9.92 14.60
C PHE A 217 15.28 -8.74 14.77
N THR A 218 14.86 -7.71 15.49
CA THR A 218 15.65 -6.50 15.69
C THR A 218 16.79 -6.73 16.68
N ASP A 219 16.53 -7.40 17.81
CA ASP A 219 17.58 -7.70 18.78
C ASP A 219 18.66 -8.61 18.18
N TYR A 220 18.25 -9.49 17.26
CA TYR A 220 19.17 -10.26 16.45
C TYR A 220 20.03 -9.36 15.54
N LEU A 221 19.47 -8.35 14.88
CA LEU A 221 20.26 -7.40 14.09
C LEU A 221 21.23 -6.59 14.96
N HIS A 222 20.82 -6.17 16.16
CA HIS A 222 21.70 -5.48 17.10
C HIS A 222 22.82 -6.40 17.60
N MET A 223 22.51 -7.66 17.90
CA MET A 223 23.50 -8.68 18.25
C MET A 223 24.58 -8.79 17.16
N ARG A 224 24.19 -8.85 15.88
CA ARG A 224 25.16 -8.89 14.76
C ARG A 224 26.03 -7.65 14.64
N ALA A 225 25.57 -6.50 15.15
CA ALA A 225 26.35 -5.27 15.14
C ALA A 225 27.42 -5.21 16.25
N VAL A 226 27.39 -6.12 17.23
CA VAL A 226 28.31 -6.13 18.38
C VAL A 226 29.76 -6.41 17.98
N CYS A 227 30.02 -7.47 17.19
CA CYS A 227 31.37 -7.76 16.69
C CYS A 227 31.35 -8.54 15.36
N LYS A 228 32.53 -8.62 14.71
CA LYS A 228 32.67 -9.31 13.41
C LYS A 228 32.38 -10.81 13.50
N GLU A 229 32.78 -11.50 14.58
CA GLU A 229 32.46 -12.93 14.73
C GLU A 229 30.94 -13.13 14.81
N TRP A 230 30.24 -12.34 15.62
CA TRP A 230 28.78 -12.45 15.77
C TRP A 230 28.03 -12.11 14.49
N ASN A 231 28.57 -11.22 13.66
CA ASN A 231 27.98 -10.90 12.36
C ASN A 231 28.06 -12.05 11.33
N LEU A 232 29.10 -12.89 11.43
CA LEU A 232 29.36 -14.02 10.51
C LEU A 232 28.56 -15.28 10.87
N ILE A 233 27.91 -15.29 12.03
CA ILE A 233 27.06 -16.37 12.51
C ILE A 233 25.76 -16.37 11.67
N ALA A 234 25.73 -17.20 10.62
CA ALA A 234 24.62 -17.30 9.67
C ALA A 234 23.42 -18.13 10.20
N LYS A 235 23.69 -19.06 11.11
CA LYS A 235 22.68 -19.75 11.94
C LYS A 235 22.67 -19.05 13.29
N PRO A 236 21.54 -18.71 13.93
CA PRO A 236 20.20 -19.25 13.70
C PRO A 236 19.16 -18.16 13.35
N ILE A 237 19.34 -17.43 12.25
CA ILE A 237 18.31 -16.45 11.85
C ILE A 237 16.93 -17.06 11.59
N GLN A 238 16.92 -18.33 11.15
CA GLN A 238 15.71 -19.15 10.96
C GLN A 238 15.02 -19.50 12.29
N HIS A 239 15.72 -19.34 13.42
CA HIS A 239 15.14 -19.58 14.74
C HIS A 239 14.75 -18.28 15.42
N ALA A 240 15.30 -17.13 14.98
CA ALA A 240 14.87 -15.83 15.48
C ALA A 240 13.36 -15.69 15.28
N ARG A 241 12.67 -15.08 16.24
CA ARG A 241 11.23 -14.88 16.15
C ARG A 241 10.96 -13.82 15.09
N THR A 242 10.57 -14.27 13.89
CA THR A 242 10.28 -13.39 12.76
C THR A 242 8.81 -13.41 12.43
N TYR A 243 8.13 -12.33 12.78
CA TYR A 243 6.80 -12.02 12.24
C TYR A 243 6.93 -11.08 11.04
N PRO A 244 5.93 -11.07 10.14
CA PRO A 244 5.87 -10.07 9.09
C PRO A 244 5.96 -8.65 9.65
N MET A 245 6.80 -7.82 9.03
CA MET A 245 6.92 -6.40 9.33
C MET A 245 6.22 -5.59 8.24
N LEU A 246 5.52 -4.53 8.62
CA LEU A 246 4.86 -3.65 7.65
C LEU A 246 5.92 -2.77 6.99
N MET A 247 6.22 -3.07 5.73
CA MET A 247 7.17 -2.31 4.93
C MET A 247 6.44 -1.24 4.14
N ASN A 248 6.91 0.01 4.19
CA ASN A 248 6.44 1.07 3.31
C ASN A 248 7.60 1.82 2.65
N ILE A 249 7.42 2.25 1.41
CA ILE A 249 8.44 2.97 0.64
C ILE A 249 8.00 4.41 0.37
N TYR A 250 8.88 5.36 0.64
CA TYR A 250 8.66 6.78 0.42
C TYR A 250 9.92 7.51 -0.07
N GLY A 251 9.72 8.53 -0.90
CA GLY A 251 10.80 9.33 -1.45
C GLY A 251 11.20 10.46 -0.50
N THR A 252 12.51 10.71 -0.39
CA THR A 252 13.10 11.84 0.33
C THR A 252 14.02 12.65 -0.60
N SER A 253 14.48 13.82 -0.16
CA SER A 253 15.46 14.63 -0.89
C SER A 253 16.79 13.89 -1.14
N GLY A 254 17.14 12.92 -0.30
CA GLY A 254 18.35 12.09 -0.42
C GLY A 254 18.18 10.79 -1.21
N GLY A 255 16.96 10.45 -1.65
CA GLY A 255 16.65 9.20 -2.33
C GLY A 255 15.43 8.47 -1.76
N MET A 256 15.20 7.24 -2.20
CA MET A 256 14.11 6.41 -1.70
C MET A 256 14.47 5.79 -0.35
N CYS A 257 13.55 5.85 0.62
CA CYS A 257 13.69 5.19 1.92
C CYS A 257 12.60 4.15 2.10
N SER A 258 12.93 3.08 2.84
CA SER A 258 11.97 2.10 3.32
C SER A 258 11.89 2.18 4.83
N ASN A 259 10.67 2.10 5.36
CA ASN A 259 10.42 1.97 6.78
C ASN A 259 9.77 0.61 7.05
N LEU A 260 10.22 -0.05 8.10
CA LEU A 260 9.72 -1.35 8.57
C LEU A 260 9.12 -1.13 9.94
N PHE A 261 7.84 -1.44 10.09
CA PHE A 261 7.14 -1.37 11.37
C PHE A 261 6.87 -2.78 11.90
N ASP A 262 7.32 -3.03 13.14
CA ASP A 262 7.01 -4.24 13.89
C ASP A 262 5.75 -3.99 14.73
N PRO A 263 4.61 -4.64 14.41
CA PRO A 263 3.35 -4.39 15.11
C PRO A 263 3.28 -5.05 16.49
N LEU A 264 4.14 -6.02 16.79
CA LEU A 264 4.18 -6.71 18.08
C LEU A 264 5.02 -5.93 19.09
N VAL A 265 6.13 -5.38 18.63
CA VAL A 265 7.05 -4.57 19.46
C VAL A 265 6.67 -3.08 19.46
N GLY A 266 5.88 -2.65 18.48
CA GLY A 266 5.47 -1.25 18.34
C GLY A 266 6.59 -0.29 17.90
N LYS A 267 7.59 -0.81 17.18
CA LYS A 267 8.79 -0.08 16.79
C LYS A 267 8.93 0.07 15.27
N GLN A 268 9.51 1.19 14.86
CA GLN A 268 9.80 1.51 13.47
C GLN A 268 11.29 1.58 13.19
N TYR A 269 11.68 1.06 12.02
CA TYR A 269 13.06 0.97 11.59
C TYR A 269 13.18 1.57 10.19
N ILE A 270 14.00 2.60 10.07
CA ILE A 270 14.31 3.20 8.77
C ILE A 270 15.48 2.45 8.18
N VAL A 271 15.26 1.78 7.05
CA VAL A 271 16.34 1.18 6.28
C VAL A 271 16.57 1.98 5.02
N LYS A 272 17.82 2.44 4.88
CA LYS A 272 18.29 3.17 3.71
C LYS A 272 18.81 2.18 2.67
N ASP A 273 18.71 2.54 1.40
CA ASP A 273 19.38 1.86 0.27
C ASP A 273 18.87 0.46 -0.12
N ILE A 274 17.74 0.00 0.40
CA ILE A 274 17.24 -1.35 0.09
C ILE A 274 16.82 -1.52 -1.38
N MET A 275 16.33 -0.46 -2.03
CA MET A 275 15.83 -0.52 -3.41
C MET A 275 16.57 0.51 -4.26
N LEU A 276 17.73 0.12 -4.78
CA LEU A 276 18.62 0.90 -5.65
C LEU A 276 17.89 1.41 -6.92
N SER A 277 17.08 2.44 -6.77
CA SER A 277 16.65 3.26 -7.89
C SER A 277 16.36 4.69 -7.46
N ARG A 278 16.93 5.64 -8.21
CA ARG A 278 16.52 7.05 -8.20
C ARG A 278 15.21 7.27 -8.97
N ASP A 279 14.53 6.19 -9.37
CA ASP A 279 13.29 6.25 -10.11
C ASP A 279 12.20 6.96 -9.31
N LYS A 280 11.46 7.81 -10.03
CA LYS A 280 10.44 8.68 -9.45
C LYS A 280 9.19 7.93 -8.98
N TRP A 281 9.04 6.65 -9.31
CA TRP A 281 7.87 5.84 -8.97
C TRP A 281 8.26 4.40 -8.63
N GLN A 282 7.86 3.91 -7.45
CA GLN A 282 7.89 2.51 -7.08
C GLN A 282 6.60 2.14 -6.35
N SER A 283 5.99 1.01 -6.72
CA SER A 283 4.80 0.46 -6.07
C SER A 283 5.07 -0.95 -5.60
N LEU A 284 4.74 -1.24 -4.34
CA LEU A 284 4.82 -2.58 -3.74
C LEU A 284 3.56 -3.37 -4.09
N HIS A 285 3.72 -4.67 -4.36
CA HIS A 285 2.62 -5.51 -4.83
C HIS A 285 2.46 -6.81 -4.05
N PHE A 286 3.54 -7.54 -3.81
CA PHE A 286 3.46 -8.88 -3.21
C PHE A 286 4.75 -9.19 -2.46
N SER A 287 4.64 -10.00 -1.41
CA SER A 287 5.76 -10.48 -0.63
C SER A 287 5.55 -11.93 -0.21
N LYS A 288 6.60 -12.75 -0.39
CA LYS A 288 6.64 -14.14 0.09
C LYS A 288 8.10 -14.57 0.24
N HIS A 289 8.42 -15.39 1.24
CA HIS A 289 9.79 -15.88 1.49
C HIS A 289 10.86 -14.76 1.60
N GLY A 290 10.48 -13.58 2.10
CA GLY A 290 11.31 -12.38 2.17
C GLY A 290 11.61 -11.67 0.85
N TRP A 291 11.06 -12.12 -0.27
CA TRP A 291 11.14 -11.44 -1.55
C TRP A 291 9.95 -10.51 -1.76
N VAL A 292 10.22 -9.30 -2.25
CA VAL A 292 9.22 -8.26 -2.52
C VAL A 292 9.14 -8.00 -4.02
N LEU A 293 7.94 -8.16 -4.60
CA LEU A 293 7.61 -7.70 -5.94
C LEU A 293 7.21 -6.22 -5.93
N SER A 294 7.83 -5.46 -6.81
CA SER A 294 7.53 -4.04 -6.99
C SER A 294 7.58 -3.61 -8.46
N THR A 295 6.75 -2.62 -8.81
CA THR A 295 6.80 -1.96 -10.12
C THR A 295 7.60 -0.67 -10.01
N LYS A 296 8.66 -0.53 -10.82
CA LYS A 296 9.44 0.70 -10.99
C LYS A 296 8.94 1.57 -12.14
N SER A 297 9.53 2.77 -12.27
CA SER A 297 9.27 3.65 -13.41
C SER A 297 9.43 2.91 -14.75
N LYS A 298 8.68 3.35 -15.77
CA LYS A 298 8.68 2.75 -17.12
C LYS A 298 8.25 1.27 -17.17
N ARG A 299 7.42 0.80 -16.23
CA ARG A 299 6.75 -0.52 -16.27
C ARG A 299 7.69 -1.72 -16.10
N ARG A 300 8.74 -1.57 -15.30
CA ARG A 300 9.66 -2.67 -14.98
C ARG A 300 9.26 -3.30 -13.66
N ILE A 301 8.98 -4.59 -13.68
CA ILE A 301 8.77 -5.39 -12.47
C ILE A 301 10.14 -5.78 -11.93
N GLN A 302 10.30 -5.72 -10.61
CA GLN A 302 11.49 -6.19 -9.92
C GLN A 302 11.05 -7.03 -8.72
N ALA A 303 11.69 -8.18 -8.55
CA ALA A 303 11.72 -8.88 -7.28
C ALA A 303 13.02 -8.51 -6.53
N ALA A 304 12.93 -8.19 -5.26
CA ALA A 304 14.10 -7.91 -4.45
C ALA A 304 13.90 -8.42 -3.03
N ASN A 305 14.94 -9.02 -2.46
CA ASN A 305 14.96 -9.35 -1.05
C ASN A 305 15.63 -8.17 -0.30
N PRO A 306 14.88 -7.47 0.56
CA PRO A 306 15.37 -6.26 1.20
C PRO A 306 16.43 -6.52 2.28
N PHE A 307 16.53 -7.77 2.76
CA PHE A 307 17.41 -8.19 3.84
C PHE A 307 18.73 -8.76 3.31
N THR A 308 18.69 -9.53 2.22
CA THR A 308 19.89 -10.07 1.56
C THR A 308 20.47 -9.13 0.49
N ARG A 309 19.69 -8.13 0.05
CA ARG A 309 19.99 -7.20 -1.05
C ARG A 309 20.06 -7.88 -2.43
N GLU A 310 19.58 -9.12 -2.53
CA GLU A 310 19.45 -9.81 -3.80
C GLU A 310 18.32 -9.20 -4.63
N VAL A 311 18.52 -9.20 -5.94
CA VAL A 311 17.64 -8.55 -6.89
C VAL A 311 17.49 -9.43 -8.13
N CYS A 312 16.25 -9.73 -8.49
CA CYS A 312 15.88 -10.32 -9.77
C CYS A 312 15.10 -9.29 -10.59
N GLN A 313 15.66 -8.89 -11.74
CA GLN A 313 15.02 -7.92 -12.63
C GLN A 313 14.19 -8.66 -13.67
N LEU A 314 12.90 -8.32 -13.76
CA LEU A 314 12.02 -8.88 -14.77
C LEU A 314 11.95 -7.95 -16.00
N PRO A 315 11.62 -8.48 -17.19
CA PRO A 315 11.46 -7.66 -18.38
C PRO A 315 10.31 -6.66 -18.22
N LYS A 316 10.34 -5.60 -19.03
CA LYS A 316 9.28 -4.59 -19.06
C LYS A 316 7.96 -5.24 -19.45
N MET A 317 6.92 -4.98 -18.66
CA MET A 317 5.56 -5.43 -18.97
C MET A 317 4.91 -4.44 -19.95
N HIS A 318 4.20 -4.98 -20.96
CA HIS A 318 3.62 -4.15 -22.03
C HIS A 318 2.45 -3.29 -21.51
N ARG A 319 1.57 -3.90 -20.70
CA ARG A 319 0.43 -3.24 -20.02
C ARG A 319 0.68 -3.06 -18.53
N GLN A 320 -0.03 -2.11 -17.94
CA GLN A 320 0.21 -1.58 -16.58
C GLN A 320 -0.73 -2.12 -15.52
N MET A 321 -1.92 -2.57 -15.89
CA MET A 321 -2.97 -2.85 -14.92
C MET A 321 -3.12 -4.36 -14.79
N PHE A 322 -2.70 -4.87 -13.64
CA PHE A 322 -3.09 -6.17 -13.15
C PHE A 322 -3.86 -5.95 -11.85
N SER A 323 -4.84 -6.82 -11.60
CA SER A 323 -5.57 -6.87 -10.35
C SER A 323 -4.76 -7.58 -9.27
N GLY A 324 -3.87 -8.50 -9.66
CA GLY A 324 -2.98 -9.18 -8.73
C GLY A 324 -1.72 -9.70 -9.40
N ILE A 325 -0.65 -9.88 -8.62
CA ILE A 325 0.60 -10.48 -9.06
C ILE A 325 1.23 -11.30 -7.95
N SER A 326 1.71 -12.50 -8.26
CA SER A 326 2.44 -13.34 -7.30
C SER A 326 3.45 -14.24 -8.02
N PHE A 327 4.13 -15.10 -7.26
CA PHE A 327 5.11 -16.03 -7.80
C PHE A 327 4.98 -17.42 -7.18
N SER A 328 5.38 -18.44 -7.95
CA SER A 328 5.32 -19.85 -7.54
C SER A 328 6.38 -20.21 -6.50
N SER A 329 7.59 -19.72 -6.67
CA SER A 329 8.75 -19.94 -5.79
C SER A 329 9.66 -18.71 -5.78
N VAL A 330 10.77 -18.74 -5.05
CA VAL A 330 11.69 -17.58 -4.97
C VAL A 330 12.06 -17.08 -6.38
N PRO A 331 11.92 -15.78 -6.69
CA PRO A 331 12.11 -15.25 -8.05
C PRO A 331 13.51 -15.46 -8.67
N SER A 332 14.50 -15.84 -7.87
CA SER A 332 15.86 -16.21 -8.31
C SER A 332 15.98 -17.68 -8.73
N SER A 333 15.00 -18.54 -8.42
CA SER A 333 14.99 -19.95 -8.76
C SER A 333 14.76 -20.18 -10.27
N PRO A 334 15.43 -21.17 -10.90
CA PRO A 334 15.28 -21.48 -12.32
C PRO A 334 13.87 -21.94 -12.72
N ASP A 335 13.10 -22.49 -11.77
CA ASP A 335 11.72 -22.96 -12.01
C ASP A 335 10.67 -21.94 -11.53
N SER A 336 11.10 -20.73 -11.17
CA SER A 336 10.18 -19.68 -10.71
C SER A 336 9.30 -19.17 -11.84
N ILE A 337 8.02 -19.03 -11.53
CA ILE A 337 7.00 -18.48 -12.40
C ILE A 337 6.41 -17.26 -11.69
N VAL A 338 6.40 -16.11 -12.36
CA VAL A 338 5.69 -14.91 -11.91
C VAL A 338 4.43 -14.77 -12.74
N PHE A 339 3.29 -14.71 -12.06
CA PHE A 339 1.96 -14.67 -12.65
C PHE A 339 1.28 -13.37 -12.25
N ALA A 340 0.78 -12.64 -13.25
CA ALA A 340 -0.07 -11.47 -13.05
C ALA A 340 -1.40 -11.70 -13.77
N ILE A 341 -2.49 -11.30 -13.12
CA ILE A 341 -3.85 -11.41 -13.65
C ILE A 341 -4.50 -10.04 -13.67
N ASN A 342 -5.22 -9.74 -14.74
CA ASN A 342 -6.06 -8.58 -14.84
C ASN A 342 -7.49 -9.03 -15.17
N GLN A 343 -8.40 -8.72 -14.26
CA GLN A 343 -9.82 -8.91 -14.44
C GLN A 343 -10.51 -7.66 -13.89
N GLN A 344 -11.41 -7.08 -14.70
CA GLN A 344 -12.22 -5.91 -14.33
C GLN A 344 -13.69 -6.23 -14.57
N PRO A 345 -14.64 -5.67 -13.79
CA PRO A 345 -16.06 -6.02 -13.87
C PRO A 345 -16.70 -5.92 -15.27
N TRP A 346 -16.24 -5.00 -16.13
CA TRP A 346 -16.77 -4.81 -17.49
C TRP A 346 -15.99 -5.56 -18.58
N LEU A 347 -14.88 -6.23 -18.23
CA LEU A 347 -14.17 -7.07 -19.17
C LEU A 347 -14.88 -8.41 -19.24
N GLY A 348 -15.34 -8.79 -20.43
CA GLY A 348 -15.82 -10.15 -20.73
C GLY A 348 -14.67 -11.16 -20.87
N SER A 349 -13.47 -10.82 -20.39
CA SER A 349 -12.27 -11.63 -20.50
C SER A 349 -11.35 -11.45 -19.29
N VAL A 350 -10.57 -12.49 -19.00
CA VAL A 350 -9.45 -12.47 -18.06
C VAL A 350 -8.16 -12.39 -18.87
N GLU A 351 -7.37 -11.36 -18.62
CA GLU A 351 -6.04 -11.21 -19.20
C GLU A 351 -5.00 -11.74 -18.22
N VAL A 352 -4.18 -12.69 -18.66
CA VAL A 352 -3.07 -13.22 -17.86
C VAL A 352 -1.73 -12.85 -18.46
N MET A 353 -0.74 -12.66 -17.58
CA MET A 353 0.64 -12.41 -17.94
C MET A 353 1.54 -13.34 -17.14
N LEU A 354 2.43 -14.04 -17.84
CA LEU A 354 3.31 -15.04 -17.25
C LEU A 354 4.76 -14.74 -17.60
N TRP A 355 5.65 -14.86 -16.62
CA TRP A 355 7.09 -14.84 -16.82
C TRP A 355 7.69 -16.07 -16.16
N ARG A 356 8.47 -16.86 -16.90
CA ARG A 356 9.29 -17.94 -16.33
C ARG A 356 10.72 -17.45 -16.16
N ALA A 357 11.41 -17.94 -15.15
CA ALA A 357 12.78 -17.55 -14.89
C ALA A 357 13.67 -17.74 -16.14
N GLY A 358 14.40 -16.68 -16.51
CA GLY A 358 15.21 -16.63 -17.72
C GLY A 358 14.50 -16.09 -18.97
N ASP A 359 13.16 -15.97 -18.96
CA ASP A 359 12.44 -15.43 -20.11
C ASP A 359 12.78 -13.95 -20.36
N LYS A 360 12.98 -13.61 -21.63
CA LYS A 360 13.29 -12.22 -22.05
C LYS A 360 12.05 -11.33 -22.15
N ARG A 361 10.85 -11.90 -22.14
CA ARG A 361 9.57 -11.21 -22.33
C ARG A 361 8.48 -11.92 -21.52
N TRP A 362 7.41 -11.20 -21.21
CA TRP A 362 6.21 -11.78 -20.64
C TRP A 362 5.38 -12.46 -21.73
N SER A 363 4.89 -13.66 -21.46
CA SER A 363 3.81 -14.28 -22.21
C SER A 363 2.49 -13.65 -21.79
N ARG A 364 1.55 -13.49 -22.73
CA ARG A 364 0.26 -12.85 -22.49
C ARG A 364 -0.81 -13.62 -23.23
N GLU A 365 -1.87 -13.98 -22.51
CA GLU A 365 -3.04 -14.63 -23.08
C GLU A 365 -4.30 -13.94 -22.54
N GLU A 366 -5.36 -13.98 -23.33
CA GLU A 366 -6.66 -13.42 -22.98
C GLU A 366 -7.72 -14.50 -23.13
N PHE A 367 -8.41 -14.82 -22.05
CA PHE A 367 -9.43 -15.87 -22.00
C PHE A 367 -10.81 -15.24 -21.88
N PRO A 368 -11.78 -15.60 -22.74
CA PRO A 368 -13.15 -15.16 -22.55
C PRO A 368 -13.70 -15.69 -21.21
N CYS A 369 -14.52 -14.88 -20.55
CA CYS A 369 -15.20 -15.24 -19.33
C CYS A 369 -16.70 -15.25 -19.58
N ASP A 370 -17.21 -16.43 -19.96
CA ASP A 370 -18.64 -16.65 -20.14
C ASP A 370 -19.39 -16.65 -18.80
N THR A 371 -18.67 -16.93 -17.71
CA THR A 371 -19.18 -16.93 -16.33
C THR A 371 -18.77 -15.66 -15.58
N LYS A 372 -19.63 -15.21 -14.66
CA LYS A 372 -19.40 -14.01 -13.83
C LYS A 372 -18.27 -14.28 -12.82
N PHE A 373 -17.03 -13.95 -13.19
CA PHE A 373 -15.90 -13.93 -12.28
C PHE A 373 -15.34 -12.51 -12.23
N CYS A 374 -15.31 -11.93 -11.03
CA CYS A 374 -14.79 -10.57 -10.81
C CYS A 374 -13.81 -10.57 -9.64
N MET A 375 -12.68 -9.86 -9.76
CA MET A 375 -11.69 -9.75 -8.69
C MET A 375 -11.54 -8.32 -8.17
N THR A 376 -11.26 -8.18 -6.87
CA THR A 376 -10.66 -6.96 -6.30
C THR A 376 -9.15 -6.95 -6.54
N TYR A 377 -8.42 -5.90 -6.09
CA TYR A 377 -6.96 -5.99 -6.10
C TYR A 377 -6.50 -6.96 -5.01
N ASN A 378 -6.25 -8.21 -5.41
CA ASN A 378 -5.77 -9.25 -4.54
C ASN A 378 -4.80 -10.17 -5.29
N ASN A 379 -3.79 -10.66 -4.59
CA ASN A 379 -2.75 -11.48 -5.20
C ASN A 379 -3.19 -12.95 -5.33
N PRO A 380 -2.93 -13.59 -6.49
CA PRO A 380 -3.15 -15.03 -6.66
C PRO A 380 -2.29 -15.86 -5.72
N VAL A 381 -2.80 -17.01 -5.28
CA VAL A 381 -2.07 -17.97 -4.45
C VAL A 381 -1.61 -19.13 -5.30
N PHE A 382 -0.29 -19.36 -5.34
CA PHE A 382 0.26 -20.58 -5.95
C PHE A 382 0.10 -21.76 -4.99
N PHE A 383 -0.67 -22.75 -5.38
CA PHE A 383 -1.00 -23.93 -4.59
C PHE A 383 -1.12 -25.15 -5.52
N GLU A 384 -0.50 -26.27 -5.14
CA GLU A 384 -0.52 -27.52 -5.92
C GLU A 384 -0.23 -27.36 -7.42
N SER A 385 0.78 -26.56 -7.76
CA SER A 385 1.22 -26.27 -9.14
C SER A 385 0.31 -25.35 -9.98
N GLU A 386 -0.74 -24.79 -9.39
CA GLU A 386 -1.67 -23.86 -10.06
C GLU A 386 -1.79 -22.53 -9.31
N PHE A 387 -2.27 -21.49 -9.99
CA PHE A 387 -2.56 -20.20 -9.36
C PHE A 387 -4.06 -20.04 -9.12
N TYR A 388 -4.44 -19.93 -7.86
CA TYR A 388 -5.81 -19.70 -7.42
C TYR A 388 -6.06 -18.21 -7.23
N CYS A 389 -7.19 -17.73 -7.75
CA CYS A 389 -7.61 -16.34 -7.73
C CYS A 389 -8.99 -16.25 -7.09
N LEU A 390 -9.13 -15.40 -6.05
CA LEU A 390 -10.39 -15.23 -5.35
C LEU A 390 -11.23 -14.12 -5.98
N GLY A 391 -12.44 -14.49 -6.40
CA GLY A 391 -13.45 -13.55 -6.84
C GLY A 391 -14.17 -12.85 -5.68
N VAL A 392 -14.75 -11.68 -5.95
CA VAL A 392 -15.42 -10.83 -4.95
C VAL A 392 -16.61 -11.51 -4.26
N HIS A 393 -17.20 -12.52 -4.90
CA HIS A 393 -18.30 -13.30 -4.35
C HIS A 393 -17.86 -14.61 -3.67
N GLY A 394 -16.55 -14.89 -3.62
CA GLY A 394 -15.99 -16.12 -3.07
C GLY A 394 -15.84 -17.27 -4.07
N ASN A 395 -16.17 -17.07 -5.34
CA ASN A 395 -15.85 -18.05 -6.39
C ASN A 395 -14.35 -18.06 -6.72
N LEU A 396 -13.85 -19.17 -7.24
CA LEU A 396 -12.42 -19.37 -7.50
C LEU A 396 -12.14 -19.48 -9.01
N GLY A 397 -11.20 -18.67 -9.47
CA GLY A 397 -10.56 -18.81 -10.78
C GLY A 397 -9.22 -19.53 -10.63
N VAL A 398 -8.91 -20.46 -11.52
CA VAL A 398 -7.68 -21.24 -11.50
C VAL A 398 -6.95 -21.10 -12.82
N PHE A 399 -5.69 -20.70 -12.72
CA PHE A 399 -4.77 -20.64 -13.85
C PHE A 399 -3.74 -21.77 -13.76
N ASN A 400 -3.66 -22.58 -14.81
CA ASN A 400 -2.63 -23.60 -14.93
C ASN A 400 -1.46 -23.05 -15.77
N PRO A 401 -0.27 -22.87 -15.17
CA PRO A 401 0.89 -22.32 -15.87
C PRO A 401 1.60 -23.33 -16.78
N ALA A 402 1.34 -24.64 -16.69
CA ALA A 402 1.94 -25.64 -17.58
C ALA A 402 1.29 -25.58 -18.97
N ASP A 403 -0.05 -25.58 -19.01
CA ASP A 403 -0.82 -25.63 -20.25
C ASP A 403 -1.35 -24.27 -20.71
N MET A 404 -1.09 -23.20 -19.94
CA MET A 404 -1.62 -21.85 -20.17
C MET A 404 -3.15 -21.87 -20.28
N THR A 405 -3.83 -22.50 -19.32
CA THR A 405 -5.29 -22.59 -19.31
C THR A 405 -5.89 -21.84 -18.12
N TRP A 406 -7.07 -21.26 -18.35
CA TRP A 406 -7.86 -20.58 -17.34
C TRP A 406 -9.20 -21.29 -17.20
N ARG A 407 -9.64 -21.53 -15.95
CA ARG A 407 -10.96 -22.06 -15.65
C ARG A 407 -11.53 -21.40 -14.41
N ILE A 408 -12.83 -21.19 -14.41
CA ILE A 408 -13.57 -20.76 -13.22
C ILE A 408 -14.22 -22.02 -12.66
N LEU A 409 -14.03 -22.28 -11.38
CA LEU A 409 -14.58 -23.49 -10.76
C LEU A 409 -16.08 -23.32 -10.54
N ASP A 410 -16.86 -24.35 -10.86
CA ASP A 410 -18.31 -24.39 -10.59
C ASP A 410 -18.59 -24.46 -9.07
N LYS A 411 -17.62 -24.97 -8.30
CA LYS A 411 -17.61 -25.01 -6.84
C LYS A 411 -16.25 -24.50 -6.31
N PRO A 412 -16.18 -23.87 -5.12
CA PRO A 412 -17.27 -23.67 -4.18
C PRO A 412 -18.31 -22.66 -4.65
N GLU A 413 -19.54 -22.84 -4.18
CA GLU A 413 -20.59 -21.84 -4.37
C GLU A 413 -20.14 -20.49 -3.80
N ALA A 414 -20.56 -19.44 -4.48
CA ALA A 414 -20.27 -18.08 -4.04
C ALA A 414 -20.86 -17.84 -2.64
N ILE A 415 -20.01 -17.48 -1.69
CA ILE A 415 -20.39 -17.07 -0.32
C ILE A 415 -21.44 -15.95 -0.38
N ARG A 416 -21.35 -15.10 -1.41
CA ARG A 416 -22.18 -13.91 -1.59
C ARG A 416 -22.81 -13.86 -2.99
N ALA A 417 -23.51 -14.92 -3.38
CA ALA A 417 -24.17 -15.02 -4.69
C ALA A 417 -25.17 -13.88 -4.98
N ASP A 418 -25.83 -13.36 -3.93
CA ASP A 418 -26.88 -12.32 -4.03
C ASP A 418 -26.37 -10.89 -3.82
N ALA A 419 -25.09 -10.70 -3.51
CA ALA A 419 -24.55 -9.36 -3.26
C ALA A 419 -24.48 -8.55 -4.56
N HIS A 420 -25.20 -7.42 -4.59
CA HIS A 420 -25.24 -6.53 -5.75
C HIS A 420 -23.99 -5.63 -5.85
N ASP A 421 -23.18 -5.57 -4.79
CA ASP A 421 -22.06 -4.64 -4.66
C ASP A 421 -20.71 -5.36 -4.85
N TYR A 422 -19.96 -4.93 -5.86
CA TYR A 422 -18.69 -5.55 -6.28
C TYR A 422 -17.47 -4.94 -5.56
N GLY A 423 -17.67 -3.91 -4.72
CA GLY A 423 -16.59 -3.03 -4.24
C GLY A 423 -16.65 -2.62 -2.77
N ASP A 424 -17.42 -3.30 -1.92
CA ASP A 424 -17.62 -2.94 -0.49
C ASP A 424 -16.61 -3.60 0.47
N ARG A 425 -15.74 -4.49 -0.01
CA ARG A 425 -14.76 -5.20 0.84
C ARG A 425 -13.43 -5.42 0.14
N PHE A 426 -12.39 -5.59 0.94
CA PHE A 426 -11.16 -6.26 0.53
C PHE A 426 -11.38 -7.78 0.56
N CYS A 427 -10.88 -8.47 -0.46
CA CYS A 427 -10.95 -9.93 -0.55
C CYS A 427 -9.52 -10.46 -0.61
N TYR A 428 -9.21 -11.47 0.20
CA TYR A 428 -7.88 -12.06 0.26
C TYR A 428 -7.98 -13.57 0.18
N LEU A 429 -7.01 -14.17 -0.51
CA LEU A 429 -6.78 -15.60 -0.46
C LEU A 429 -5.40 -15.85 0.11
N VAL A 430 -5.28 -16.84 0.98
CA VAL A 430 -4.00 -17.26 1.55
C VAL A 430 -3.98 -18.78 1.66
N GLU A 431 -2.80 -19.36 1.53
CA GLU A 431 -2.54 -20.77 1.84
C GLU A 431 -1.88 -20.89 3.21
N PHE A 432 -2.35 -21.84 4.01
CA PHE A 432 -1.78 -22.18 5.30
C PHE A 432 -1.92 -23.66 5.58
N GLU A 433 -0.82 -24.33 5.86
CA GLU A 433 -0.81 -25.76 6.26
C GLU A 433 -1.58 -26.66 5.28
N GLY A 434 -1.57 -26.33 3.98
CA GLY A 434 -2.29 -27.08 2.94
C GLY A 434 -3.76 -26.70 2.76
N ASP A 435 -4.27 -25.76 3.56
CA ASP A 435 -5.63 -25.23 3.46
C ASP A 435 -5.64 -23.88 2.70
N LEU A 436 -6.64 -23.69 1.84
CA LEU A 436 -6.94 -22.38 1.24
C LEU A 436 -7.96 -21.64 2.12
N ILE A 437 -7.60 -20.41 2.51
CA ILE A 437 -8.39 -19.56 3.41
C ILE A 437 -8.74 -18.26 2.68
N ALA A 438 -10.04 -17.98 2.59
CA ALA A 438 -10.58 -16.73 2.07
C ALA A 438 -10.91 -15.77 3.22
N VAL A 439 -10.54 -14.50 3.08
CA VAL A 439 -10.77 -13.46 4.09
C VAL A 439 -11.45 -12.26 3.43
N PHE A 440 -12.56 -11.83 4.01
CA PHE A 440 -13.35 -10.69 3.53
C PHE A 440 -13.38 -9.61 4.61
N ARG A 441 -12.72 -8.49 4.32
CA ARG A 441 -12.61 -7.35 5.25
C ARG A 441 -13.41 -6.16 4.73
N PRO A 442 -14.47 -5.72 5.43
CA PRO A 442 -15.18 -4.48 5.12
C PRO A 442 -14.28 -3.24 5.08
N TYR A 443 -14.73 -2.18 4.41
CA TYR A 443 -14.06 -0.88 4.46
C TYR A 443 -14.28 -0.14 5.78
N ASP A 444 -15.26 -0.54 6.59
CA ASP A 444 -15.69 0.08 7.84
C ASP A 444 -15.38 -0.81 9.07
N ALA A 445 -15.96 -0.47 10.21
CA ALA A 445 -15.75 -1.16 11.48
C ALA A 445 -16.54 -2.48 11.62
N GLU A 446 -17.17 -2.98 10.56
CA GLU A 446 -17.86 -4.27 10.59
C GLU A 446 -16.87 -5.46 10.74
N PRO A 447 -17.34 -6.62 11.25
CA PRO A 447 -16.53 -7.81 11.44
C PRO A 447 -15.84 -8.32 10.17
N ILE A 448 -14.63 -8.86 10.35
CA ILE A 448 -13.91 -9.59 9.29
C ILE A 448 -14.44 -11.03 9.22
N GLU A 449 -14.76 -11.49 8.02
CA GLU A 449 -15.20 -12.86 7.79
C GLU A 449 -14.06 -13.72 7.23
N ILE A 450 -13.94 -14.95 7.74
CA ILE A 450 -12.93 -15.91 7.34
C ILE A 450 -13.63 -17.22 6.95
N TYR A 451 -13.18 -17.82 5.86
CA TYR A 451 -13.66 -19.11 5.38
C TYR A 451 -12.49 -19.99 4.98
N ARG A 452 -12.54 -21.26 5.35
CA ARG A 452 -11.63 -22.30 4.87
C ARG A 452 -12.33 -23.10 3.78
N LEU A 453 -11.60 -23.44 2.72
CA LEU A 453 -12.11 -24.32 1.67
C LEU A 453 -12.06 -25.77 2.15
N ASP A 454 -13.22 -26.41 2.29
CA ASP A 454 -13.30 -27.87 2.31
C ASP A 454 -13.08 -28.37 0.89
N ARG A 455 -11.95 -29.05 0.67
CA ARG A 455 -11.58 -29.56 -0.65
C ARG A 455 -12.30 -30.85 -1.02
N SER A 456 -12.81 -31.61 -0.05
CA SER A 456 -13.58 -32.83 -0.32
C SER A 456 -14.96 -32.49 -0.85
N GLU A 457 -15.63 -31.55 -0.19
CA GLU A 457 -16.97 -31.09 -0.59
C GLU A 457 -16.93 -29.94 -1.61
N MET A 458 -15.76 -29.31 -1.79
CA MET A 458 -15.57 -28.06 -2.53
C MET A 458 -16.57 -27.00 -2.04
N SER A 459 -16.54 -26.70 -0.74
CA SER A 459 -17.44 -25.73 -0.11
C SER A 459 -16.70 -24.86 0.92
N TRP A 460 -17.20 -23.65 1.18
CA TRP A 460 -16.61 -22.74 2.15
C TRP A 460 -17.16 -23.02 3.56
N ILE A 461 -16.25 -23.30 4.50
CA ILE A 461 -16.58 -23.45 5.92
C ILE A 461 -16.17 -22.18 6.66
N ARG A 462 -17.11 -21.54 7.35
CA ARG A 462 -16.82 -20.35 8.16
C ARG A 462 -15.86 -20.69 9.31
N VAL A 463 -14.82 -19.88 9.45
CA VAL A 463 -13.79 -19.99 10.49
C VAL A 463 -14.02 -18.88 11.51
N LEU A 464 -14.14 -19.23 12.79
CA LEU A 464 -14.33 -18.27 13.89
C LEU A 464 -13.04 -18.00 14.65
N ARG A 465 -12.08 -18.92 14.60
CA ARG A 465 -10.79 -18.86 15.29
C ARG A 465 -9.70 -19.36 14.35
N LEU A 466 -8.52 -18.75 14.44
CA LEU A 466 -7.31 -19.21 13.77
C LEU A 466 -6.47 -20.13 14.69
N ASP A 467 -6.96 -20.39 15.90
CA ASP A 467 -6.29 -21.13 16.97
C ASP A 467 -4.89 -20.61 17.20
N ASP A 468 -3.86 -21.37 16.83
CA ASP A 468 -2.45 -21.00 16.99
C ASP A 468 -1.90 -20.25 15.76
N ALA A 469 -2.73 -19.58 14.97
CA ALA A 469 -2.28 -18.77 13.85
C ALA A 469 -2.62 -17.27 14.00
N VAL A 470 -1.86 -16.46 13.25
CA VAL A 470 -1.99 -15.01 13.16
C VAL A 470 -1.96 -14.60 11.69
N LEU A 471 -2.85 -13.67 11.33
CA LEU A 471 -3.01 -13.17 9.97
C LEU A 471 -2.52 -11.72 9.87
N PHE A 472 -1.97 -11.36 8.73
CA PHE A 472 -1.52 -10.02 8.39
C PHE A 472 -2.13 -9.65 7.03
N LEU A 473 -2.94 -8.58 7.00
CA LEU A 473 -3.62 -8.08 5.81
C LEU A 473 -2.97 -6.77 5.35
N ASP A 474 -2.69 -6.63 4.06
CA ASP A 474 -2.31 -5.35 3.45
C ASP A 474 -3.28 -4.97 2.31
N ASN A 475 -2.92 -4.00 1.48
CA ASN A 475 -3.77 -3.54 0.38
C ASN A 475 -3.73 -4.44 -0.88
N TRP A 476 -2.95 -5.51 -0.86
CA TRP A 476 -2.76 -6.40 -2.02
C TRP A 476 -2.91 -7.89 -1.67
N GLY A 477 -2.69 -8.28 -0.42
CA GLY A 477 -2.66 -9.68 -0.04
C GLY A 477 -2.79 -9.92 1.45
N ALA A 478 -2.76 -11.21 1.78
CA ALA A 478 -2.74 -11.71 3.13
C ALA A 478 -1.50 -12.61 3.33
N THR A 479 -0.95 -12.57 4.54
CA THR A 479 0.08 -13.48 5.01
C THR A 479 -0.36 -14.09 6.32
N ILE A 480 -0.18 -15.39 6.50
CA ILE A 480 -0.56 -16.13 7.70
C ILE A 480 0.64 -16.90 8.24
N ARG A 481 0.74 -17.01 9.57
CA ARG A 481 1.81 -17.70 10.29
C ARG A 481 1.27 -18.39 11.53
N SER A 482 1.93 -19.47 11.93
CA SER A 482 1.77 -20.03 13.26
C SER A 482 2.31 -19.03 14.30
N ALA A 483 1.53 -18.78 15.34
CA ALA A 483 1.87 -17.92 16.46
C ALA A 483 2.83 -18.66 17.40
N VAL A 484 4.08 -18.20 17.44
CA VAL A 484 5.12 -18.68 18.36
C VAL A 484 5.18 -17.88 19.66
N GLU A 485 4.56 -16.69 19.68
CA GLU A 485 4.51 -15.78 20.81
C GLU A 485 3.15 -15.81 21.51
N TYR A 486 3.19 -15.85 22.84
CA TYR A 486 1.98 -15.91 23.65
C TYR A 486 1.16 -14.63 23.48
N GLY A 487 -0.10 -14.77 23.12
CA GLY A 487 -1.06 -13.68 23.06
C GLY A 487 -1.18 -12.96 21.72
N CYS A 488 -0.49 -13.36 20.64
CA CYS A 488 -0.76 -12.83 19.30
C CYS A 488 -1.68 -13.71 18.43
N CYS A 489 -2.04 -14.90 18.93
CA CYS A 489 -2.91 -15.85 18.25
C CYS A 489 -4.34 -15.30 18.11
N ASN A 490 -5.10 -15.80 17.14
CA ASN A 490 -6.46 -15.33 16.85
C ASN A 490 -6.56 -13.83 16.52
N ARG A 491 -5.46 -13.22 16.04
CA ARG A 491 -5.43 -11.81 15.61
C ARG A 491 -5.21 -11.66 14.13
N ILE A 492 -5.79 -10.60 13.58
CA ILE A 492 -5.60 -10.16 12.21
C ILE A 492 -5.01 -8.75 12.23
N TYR A 493 -3.73 -8.62 11.93
CA TYR A 493 -3.05 -7.33 11.84
C TYR A 493 -3.39 -6.60 10.54
N LEU A 494 -3.74 -5.33 10.66
CA LEU A 494 -4.05 -4.43 9.54
C LEU A 494 -2.82 -3.59 9.17
N PRO A 495 -2.73 -3.03 7.96
CA PRO A 495 -1.57 -2.23 7.54
C PRO A 495 -1.65 -0.81 8.14
N ALA A 496 -1.94 -0.71 9.44
CA ALA A 496 -2.21 0.52 10.14
C ALA A 496 -1.56 0.52 11.52
N MET A 497 -1.36 1.73 12.04
CA MET A 497 -0.75 1.98 13.33
C MET A 497 -1.45 3.16 14.01
N ARG A 498 -1.41 3.15 15.33
CA ARG A 498 -1.83 4.29 16.15
C ARG A 498 -0.63 4.82 16.91
N TYR A 499 -0.47 6.14 16.95
CA TYR A 499 0.51 6.73 17.85
C TYR A 499 -0.09 6.80 19.25
N ASN A 500 0.58 6.18 20.22
CA ASN A 500 0.23 6.32 21.62
C ASN A 500 1.08 7.47 22.20
N GLU A 501 0.42 8.57 22.54
CA GLU A 501 1.08 9.75 23.10
C GLU A 501 1.65 9.50 24.50
N VAL A 502 1.06 8.58 25.27
CA VAL A 502 1.46 8.29 26.66
C VAL A 502 2.74 7.46 26.69
N GLU A 503 2.82 6.44 25.84
CA GLU A 503 3.97 5.54 25.77
C GLU A 503 5.04 6.02 24.77
N GLU A 504 4.78 7.12 24.05
CA GLU A 504 5.60 7.63 22.96
C GLU A 504 5.95 6.55 21.91
N CYS A 505 5.07 5.57 21.74
CA CYS A 505 5.27 4.41 20.90
C CYS A 505 4.19 4.34 19.80
N ARG A 506 4.41 3.46 18.82
CA ARG A 506 3.38 3.17 17.82
C ARG A 506 2.81 1.80 18.09
N GLU A 507 1.51 1.71 18.27
CA GLU A 507 0.82 0.46 18.48
C GLU A 507 0.38 -0.14 17.14
N GLY A 508 0.56 -1.46 17.00
CA GLY A 508 0.00 -2.21 15.88
C GLY A 508 -1.51 -2.32 16.02
N VAL A 509 -2.22 -2.23 14.90
CA VAL A 509 -3.67 -2.41 14.87
C VAL A 509 -3.98 -3.84 14.47
N PHE A 510 -4.87 -4.48 15.22
CA PHE A 510 -5.39 -5.79 14.88
C PHE A 510 -6.88 -5.91 15.13
N TYR A 511 -7.52 -6.82 14.40
CA TYR A 511 -8.84 -7.35 14.72
C TYR A 511 -8.67 -8.60 15.57
N ASP A 512 -9.32 -8.64 16.72
CA ASP A 512 -9.30 -9.75 17.65
C ASP A 512 -10.48 -10.67 17.36
N LEU A 513 -10.20 -11.92 16.95
CA LEU A 513 -11.25 -12.89 16.63
C LEU A 513 -11.97 -13.41 17.88
N GLU A 514 -11.39 -13.26 19.07
CA GLU A 514 -12.01 -13.77 20.30
C GLU A 514 -13.19 -12.91 20.76
N ASP A 515 -13.06 -11.58 20.68
CA ASP A 515 -14.14 -10.65 21.04
C ASP A 515 -14.78 -9.95 19.85
N GLY A 516 -14.22 -10.10 18.65
CA GLY A 516 -14.76 -9.57 17.41
C GLY A 516 -14.57 -8.07 17.21
N ASN A 517 -13.55 -7.46 17.84
CA ASN A 517 -13.32 -6.01 17.78
C ASN A 517 -11.94 -5.62 17.23
N TYR A 518 -11.88 -4.41 16.67
CA TYR A 518 -10.63 -3.75 16.31
C TYR A 518 -9.96 -3.12 17.53
N LYS A 519 -8.66 -3.38 17.70
CA LYS A 519 -7.83 -2.89 18.79
C LYS A 519 -6.55 -2.23 18.24
N PRO A 520 -6.34 -0.92 18.49
CA PRO A 520 -7.35 0.06 18.90
C PRO A 520 -8.49 0.19 17.88
N GLY A 521 -9.56 0.92 18.24
CA GLY A 521 -10.74 1.09 17.38
C GLY A 521 -10.43 1.57 15.95
N PHE A 522 -11.29 1.19 15.02
CA PHE A 522 -11.07 1.26 13.56
C PHE A 522 -10.86 2.67 12.98
N TYR A 523 -11.50 3.69 13.56
CA TYR A 523 -11.45 5.06 13.04
C TYR A 523 -10.27 5.85 13.62
N GLY A 524 -9.71 6.77 12.83
CA GLY A 524 -8.56 7.59 13.23
C GLY A 524 -7.20 6.88 13.12
N LEU A 525 -7.18 5.67 12.56
CA LEU A 525 -5.95 4.91 12.33
C LEU A 525 -5.09 5.55 11.24
N THR A 526 -3.77 5.39 11.37
CA THR A 526 -2.80 5.90 10.40
C THR A 526 -2.22 4.74 9.60
N GLU A 527 -2.44 4.77 8.29
CA GLU A 527 -1.94 3.79 7.33
C GLU A 527 -0.79 4.40 6.50
N PRO A 528 0.38 3.77 6.43
CA PRO A 528 1.41 4.18 5.49
C PRO A 528 1.00 3.81 4.06
N MET A 529 1.09 4.77 3.15
CA MET A 529 0.87 4.51 1.74
C MET A 529 1.92 3.56 1.19
N ASN A 530 1.56 2.82 0.13
CA ASN A 530 2.48 1.95 -0.58
C ASN A 530 3.19 0.99 0.37
N SER A 531 2.38 0.28 1.16
CA SER A 531 2.83 -0.63 2.20
C SER A 531 2.35 -2.05 1.95
N ILE A 532 3.17 -3.02 2.36
CA ILE A 532 2.88 -4.46 2.34
C ILE A 532 3.52 -5.14 3.54
N TRP A 533 3.02 -6.31 3.93
CA TRP A 533 3.66 -7.13 4.95
C TRP A 533 4.84 -7.93 4.36
N VAL A 534 6.01 -7.81 4.97
CA VAL A 534 7.22 -8.50 4.53
C VAL A 534 7.78 -9.33 5.66
N GLU A 535 7.87 -10.64 5.44
CA GLU A 535 8.58 -11.52 6.35
C GLU A 535 10.10 -11.33 6.21
N PRO A 536 10.82 -11.07 7.30
CA PRO A 536 12.26 -11.10 7.27
C PRO A 536 12.81 -12.50 6.98
N ASN A 537 13.43 -12.67 5.81
CA ASN A 537 14.13 -13.91 5.46
C ASN A 537 15.48 -13.60 4.83
N PHE A 538 16.53 -14.19 5.40
CA PHE A 538 17.90 -14.07 4.92
C PHE A 538 18.40 -15.31 4.19
N ASN A 539 17.59 -16.37 4.09
CA ASN A 539 17.96 -17.54 3.32
C ASN A 539 17.71 -17.29 1.83
N PRO A 540 18.75 -17.25 0.97
CA PRO A 540 18.58 -17.00 -0.46
C PRO A 540 18.01 -18.19 -1.24
N HIS A 541 17.87 -19.37 -0.62
CA HIS A 541 17.61 -20.65 -1.31
C HIS A 541 16.43 -21.47 -0.76
N MET A 542 15.54 -20.89 0.05
CA MET A 542 14.37 -21.59 0.62
C MET A 542 13.10 -21.32 -0.15
#